data_AF-A0A2N5KUM1-F1
#
_entry.id   AF-A0A2N5KUM1-F1
#
_cell.length_a   1.000
_cell.length_b   1.000
_cell.length_c   1.000
_cell.angle_alpha   90.00
_cell.angle_beta   90.00
_cell.angle_gamma   90.00
#
_symmetry.space_group_name_H-M   'P 1'
#
loop_
_entity.id
_entity.type
_entity.pdbx_description
1 polymer ?
#
loop_
_entity_poly.entity_id
_entity_poly.type
_entity_poly.pdbx_seq_one_letter_code
_entity_poly.pdbx_strand_id
1 'polypeptide(L)'
;MQQDTPRKTPTSPGVNGAWTEDDPRDYETLGRDEQAALRAWIAVAMKPARTVGPSNSYTMKHDFETAGGFYVSNGQFKGAMLAAGYKPVKRGEQNWRFRQRPTNKRADGYSYYHALPDETELGVARFKDLVERVRAGRAS
;
A
#
# COMPACT_ATOMS: atom_id res chain seq x y z
N MET A 1 36.45 8.81 11.34
CA MET A 1 36.37 8.81 9.87
C MET A 1 35.70 7.52 9.45
N GLN A 2 34.44 7.57 9.04
CA GLN A 2 33.76 6.46 8.36
C GLN A 2 33.16 7.03 7.10
N GLN A 3 33.47 6.41 5.96
CA GLN A 3 33.09 6.89 4.65
C GLN A 3 31.66 6.47 4.34
N ASP A 4 30.81 7.47 4.12
CA ASP A 4 29.46 7.32 3.58
C ASP A 4 29.59 7.06 2.07
N THR A 5 29.22 5.87 1.62
CA THR A 5 29.26 5.53 0.19
C THR A 5 27.96 5.99 -0.46
N PRO A 6 27.96 6.84 -1.50
CA PRO A 6 26.72 7.32 -2.08
C PRO A 6 26.01 6.18 -2.81
N ARG A 7 24.77 5.91 -2.40
CA ARG A 7 23.84 5.03 -3.14
C ARG A 7 23.66 5.61 -4.54
N LYS A 8 24.21 4.94 -5.55
CA LYS A 8 24.03 5.27 -6.96
C LYS A 8 22.58 5.01 -7.36
N THR A 9 21.76 6.04 -7.42
CA THR A 9 20.50 6.04 -8.18
C THR A 9 20.83 6.04 -9.67
N PRO A 10 20.27 5.13 -10.49
CA PRO A 10 20.40 5.23 -11.93
C PRO A 10 19.49 6.36 -12.44
N THR A 11 20.11 7.49 -12.77
CA THR A 11 19.46 8.62 -13.46
C THR A 11 19.11 8.23 -14.90
N SER A 12 17.82 8.16 -15.23
CA SER A 12 17.36 8.22 -16.62
C SER A 12 17.02 9.67 -16.99
N PRO A 13 17.58 10.24 -18.07
CA PRO A 13 17.26 11.60 -18.49
C PRO A 13 16.05 11.61 -19.45
N GLY A 14 15.02 12.39 -19.13
CA GLY A 14 13.88 12.56 -20.03
C GLY A 14 12.77 13.49 -19.53
N VAL A 15 13.03 14.80 -19.61
CA VAL A 15 12.10 15.93 -19.87
C VAL A 15 10.87 16.19 -18.95
N ASN A 16 10.89 17.39 -18.35
CA ASN A 16 9.76 18.17 -17.82
C ASN A 16 9.01 17.68 -16.57
N GLY A 17 9.64 17.83 -15.40
CA GLY A 17 9.07 18.56 -14.25
C GLY A 17 7.71 18.15 -13.65
N ALA A 18 7.17 16.98 -13.92
CA ALA A 18 6.00 16.43 -13.24
C ALA A 18 6.39 15.10 -12.59
N TRP A 19 6.38 15.03 -11.26
CA TRP A 19 6.55 13.79 -10.53
C TRP A 19 5.43 12.82 -10.93
N THR A 20 5.71 11.91 -11.85
CA THR A 20 4.81 10.86 -12.33
C THR A 20 4.55 9.75 -11.30
N GLU A 21 5.09 9.86 -10.08
CA GLU A 21 5.12 8.82 -9.04
C GLU A 21 3.76 8.47 -8.38
N ASP A 22 2.68 9.09 -8.85
CA ASP A 22 1.36 9.07 -8.23
C ASP A 22 0.24 8.56 -9.15
N ASP A 23 0.60 7.91 -10.26
CA ASP A 23 -0.37 7.36 -11.21
C ASP A 23 -0.94 6.01 -10.72
N PRO A 24 -2.28 5.86 -10.58
CA PRO A 24 -2.88 4.58 -10.23
C PRO A 24 -2.58 3.44 -11.22
N ARG A 25 -2.17 3.75 -12.45
CA ARG A 25 -1.77 2.74 -13.45
C ARG A 25 -0.46 2.06 -13.08
N ASP A 26 0.34 2.65 -12.20
CA ASP A 26 1.59 2.03 -11.73
C ASP A 26 1.34 0.72 -10.98
N TYR A 27 0.12 0.48 -10.49
CA TYR A 27 -0.28 -0.81 -9.92
C TYR A 27 -0.03 -1.98 -10.88
N GLU A 28 -0.20 -1.78 -12.18
CA GLU A 28 0.01 -2.82 -13.21
C GLU A 28 1.49 -3.19 -13.40
N THR A 29 2.41 -2.38 -12.86
CA THR A 29 3.86 -2.68 -12.88
C THR A 29 4.26 -3.67 -11.79
N LEU A 30 3.41 -3.88 -10.79
CA LEU A 30 3.63 -4.87 -9.73
C LEU A 30 3.49 -6.30 -10.27
N GLY A 31 4.31 -7.21 -9.78
CA GLY A 31 4.20 -8.64 -10.02
C GLY A 31 2.90 -9.23 -9.44
N ARG A 32 2.53 -10.43 -9.90
CA ARG A 32 1.26 -11.06 -9.50
C ARG A 32 1.12 -11.25 -7.99
N ASP A 33 2.18 -11.71 -7.33
CA ASP A 33 2.17 -11.93 -5.88
C ASP A 33 2.13 -10.61 -5.10
N GLU A 34 2.76 -9.54 -5.63
CA GLU A 34 2.70 -8.21 -5.04
C GLU A 34 1.28 -7.63 -5.12
N GLN A 35 0.68 -7.69 -6.31
CA GLN A 35 -0.71 -7.28 -6.51
C GLN A 35 -1.67 -8.07 -5.60
N ALA A 36 -1.45 -9.37 -5.47
CA ALA A 36 -2.26 -10.24 -4.62
C ALA A 36 -2.09 -9.93 -3.13
N ALA A 37 -0.86 -9.72 -2.65
CA ALA A 37 -0.57 -9.37 -1.27
C ALA A 37 -1.23 -8.04 -0.88
N LEU A 38 -1.13 -7.04 -1.75
CA LEU A 38 -1.69 -5.70 -1.53
C LEU A 38 -3.23 -5.76 -1.44
N ARG A 39 -3.87 -6.53 -2.33
CA ARG A 39 -5.32 -6.77 -2.28
C ARG A 39 -5.76 -7.57 -1.07
N ALA A 40 -4.99 -8.59 -0.68
CA ALA A 40 -5.25 -9.38 0.51
C ALA A 40 -5.20 -8.51 1.77
N TRP A 41 -4.18 -7.63 1.88
CA TRP A 41 -4.09 -6.68 2.98
C TRP A 41 -5.26 -5.71 3.01
N ILE A 42 -5.65 -5.10 1.88
CA ILE A 42 -6.82 -4.20 1.82
C ILE A 42 -8.08 -4.91 2.33
N ALA A 43 -8.30 -6.17 1.93
CA ALA A 43 -9.48 -6.93 2.31
C ALA A 43 -9.59 -7.21 3.82
N VAL A 44 -8.47 -7.36 4.52
CA VAL A 44 -8.46 -7.58 5.98
C VAL A 44 -8.35 -6.28 6.77
N ALA A 45 -7.61 -5.30 6.27
CA ALA A 45 -7.32 -4.07 7.00
C ALA A 45 -8.52 -3.12 7.05
N MET A 46 -9.37 -3.12 6.02
CA MET A 46 -10.47 -2.16 5.91
C MET A 46 -11.75 -2.77 5.33
N LYS A 47 -12.87 -2.15 5.70
CA LYS A 47 -14.21 -2.48 5.21
C LYS A 47 -14.85 -1.26 4.54
N PRO A 48 -15.70 -1.43 3.51
CA PRO A 48 -16.48 -0.33 2.96
C PRO A 48 -17.27 0.40 4.05
N ALA A 49 -17.42 1.73 3.91
CA ALA A 49 -18.17 2.56 4.84
C ALA A 49 -19.02 3.59 4.09
N ARG A 50 -20.00 4.18 4.79
CA ARG A 50 -20.78 5.32 4.25
C ARG A 50 -20.02 6.64 4.40
N THR A 51 -19.17 6.76 5.42
CA THR A 51 -18.38 7.95 5.73
C THR A 51 -16.99 7.87 5.10
N VAL A 52 -16.34 9.02 4.93
CA VAL A 52 -14.93 9.08 4.52
C VAL A 52 -14.06 8.56 5.67
N GLY A 53 -13.12 7.69 5.35
CA GLY A 53 -12.19 7.13 6.31
C GLY A 53 -11.19 8.17 6.85
N PRO A 54 -10.57 7.90 8.01
CA PRO A 54 -9.64 8.83 8.65
C PRO A 54 -8.38 9.09 7.81
N SER A 55 -7.84 8.05 7.15
CA SER A 55 -6.57 8.09 6.42
C SER A 55 -6.74 8.26 4.91
N ASN A 56 -5.73 8.87 4.27
CA ASN A 56 -5.60 8.95 2.82
C ASN A 56 -4.67 7.84 2.28
N SER A 57 -4.51 7.76 0.96
CA SER A 57 -3.67 6.75 0.28
C SER A 57 -2.21 6.77 0.75
N TYR A 58 -1.65 7.95 1.03
CA TYR A 58 -0.26 8.09 1.48
C TYR A 58 -0.04 7.53 2.89
N THR A 59 -0.98 7.75 3.81
CA THR A 59 -0.91 7.14 5.14
C THR A 59 -1.12 5.63 5.05
N MET A 60 -2.13 5.18 4.29
CA MET A 60 -2.47 3.76 4.21
C MET A 60 -1.39 2.91 3.53
N LYS A 61 -0.61 3.44 2.58
CA LYS A 61 0.54 2.70 2.02
C LYS A 61 1.64 2.46 3.06
N HIS A 62 1.86 3.40 3.98
CA HIS A 62 2.81 3.23 5.08
C HIS A 62 2.27 2.24 6.12
N ASP A 63 0.96 2.22 6.33
CA ASP A 63 0.31 1.21 7.18
C ASP A 63 0.47 -0.20 6.60
N PHE A 64 0.37 -0.35 5.28
CA PHE A 64 0.65 -1.61 4.59
C PHE A 64 2.08 -2.09 4.82
N GLU A 65 3.06 -1.21 4.64
CA GLU A 65 4.48 -1.51 4.86
C GLU A 65 4.74 -1.88 6.33
N THR A 66 4.15 -1.13 7.27
CA THR A 66 4.25 -1.37 8.72
C THR A 66 3.59 -2.69 9.14
N ALA A 67 2.54 -3.13 8.45
CA ALA A 67 1.87 -4.41 8.69
C ALA A 67 2.72 -5.63 8.25
N GLY A 68 3.97 -5.42 7.83
CA GLY A 68 4.84 -6.44 7.30
C GLY A 68 4.77 -6.58 5.78
N GLY A 69 4.11 -5.66 5.07
CA GLY A 69 4.12 -5.61 3.61
C GLY A 69 5.50 -5.28 3.03
N PHE A 70 5.50 -4.75 1.83
CA PHE A 70 6.70 -4.27 1.14
C PHE A 70 6.48 -2.84 0.65
N TYR A 71 7.56 -2.16 0.27
CA TYR A 71 7.44 -0.81 -0.27
C TYR A 71 6.58 -0.76 -1.53
N VAL A 72 5.63 0.17 -1.57
CA VAL A 72 4.84 0.54 -2.75
C VAL A 72 4.77 2.07 -2.89
N SER A 73 4.71 2.55 -4.13
CA SER A 73 4.44 3.96 -4.41
C SER A 73 3.00 4.32 -4.04
N ASN A 74 2.72 5.62 -3.90
CA ASN A 74 1.35 6.09 -3.63
C ASN A 74 0.46 5.87 -4.87
N GLY A 75 1.00 5.94 -6.09
CA GLY A 75 0.34 5.50 -7.33
C GLY A 75 -0.09 4.02 -7.28
N GLN A 76 0.85 3.12 -7.00
CA GLN A 76 0.57 1.67 -6.88
C GLN A 76 -0.51 1.38 -5.84
N PHE A 77 -0.46 2.03 -4.68
CA PHE A 77 -1.47 1.87 -3.64
C PHE A 77 -2.86 2.38 -4.09
N LYS A 78 -2.94 3.53 -4.78
CA LYS A 78 -4.21 4.01 -5.36
C LYS A 78 -4.79 3.01 -6.35
N GLY A 79 -3.97 2.45 -7.23
CA GLY A 79 -4.42 1.43 -8.18
C GLY A 79 -4.92 0.17 -7.49
N ALA A 80 -4.26 -0.27 -6.43
CA ALA A 80 -4.73 -1.40 -5.61
C ALA A 80 -6.09 -1.14 -4.95
N MET A 81 -6.33 0.08 -4.45
CA MET A 81 -7.63 0.48 -3.90
C MET A 81 -8.73 0.41 -4.98
N LEU A 82 -8.43 0.84 -6.21
CA LEU A 82 -9.36 0.71 -7.34
C LEU A 82 -9.62 -0.77 -7.69
N ALA A 83 -8.57 -1.59 -7.75
CA ALA A 83 -8.67 -3.03 -8.01
C ALA A 83 -9.43 -3.80 -6.91
N ALA A 84 -9.44 -3.27 -5.68
CA ALA A 84 -10.23 -3.75 -4.56
C ALA A 84 -11.69 -3.21 -4.56
N GLY A 85 -12.07 -2.40 -5.55
CA GLY A 85 -13.44 -1.89 -5.72
C GLY A 85 -13.74 -0.58 -5.00
N TYR A 86 -12.76 0.05 -4.36
CA TYR A 86 -12.94 1.36 -3.73
C TYR A 86 -12.89 2.48 -4.77
N LYS A 87 -13.64 3.56 -4.49
CA LYS A 87 -13.65 4.77 -5.32
C LYS A 87 -13.08 5.95 -4.53
N PRO A 88 -12.16 6.73 -5.09
CA PRO A 88 -11.68 7.93 -4.42
C PRO A 88 -12.79 8.96 -4.32
N VAL A 89 -12.81 9.71 -3.23
CA VAL A 89 -13.78 10.81 -3.03
C VAL A 89 -13.53 11.93 -4.03
N LYS A 90 -12.26 12.22 -4.34
CA LYS A 90 -11.83 13.20 -5.33
C LYS A 90 -10.61 12.67 -6.09
N ARG A 91 -10.74 12.49 -7.41
CA ARG A 91 -9.68 11.89 -8.26
C ARG A 91 -8.51 12.83 -8.53
N GLY A 92 -8.73 14.15 -8.52
CA GLY A 92 -7.71 15.15 -8.82
C GLY A 92 -6.76 15.48 -7.66
N GLU A 93 -6.97 14.91 -6.47
CA GLU A 93 -6.09 15.12 -5.32
C GLU A 93 -4.88 14.19 -5.39
N GLN A 94 -3.71 14.66 -4.91
CA GLN A 94 -2.51 13.83 -4.81
C GLN A 94 -2.72 12.65 -3.84
N ASN A 95 -3.36 12.89 -2.70
CA ASN A 95 -3.58 11.89 -1.66
C ASN A 95 -5.06 11.54 -1.60
N TRP A 96 -5.43 10.35 -2.11
CA TRP A 96 -6.83 9.98 -2.24
C TRP A 96 -7.42 9.57 -0.91
N ARG A 97 -8.61 10.11 -0.60
CA ARG A 97 -9.46 9.62 0.48
C ARG A 97 -10.52 8.67 -0.06
N PHE A 98 -10.94 7.72 0.76
CA PHE A 98 -11.91 6.69 0.40
C PHE A 98 -12.99 6.54 1.46
N ARG A 99 -14.14 6.00 1.07
CA ARG A 99 -15.22 5.67 2.01
C ARG A 99 -15.03 4.26 2.56
N GLN A 100 -14.20 4.18 3.59
CA GLN A 100 -13.82 2.93 4.24
C GLN A 100 -13.67 3.17 5.74
N ARG A 101 -13.69 2.08 6.52
CA ARG A 101 -13.34 2.09 7.93
C ARG A 101 -12.34 0.98 8.24
N PRO A 102 -11.46 1.15 9.24
CA PRO A 102 -10.59 0.09 9.72
C PRO A 102 -11.38 -1.13 10.21
N THR A 103 -10.86 -2.33 9.96
CA THR A 103 -11.41 -3.57 10.53
C THR A 103 -11.09 -3.68 12.02
N ASN A 104 -9.90 -3.23 12.43
CA ASN A 104 -9.50 -3.19 13.83
C ASN A 104 -9.44 -1.74 14.31
N LYS A 105 -9.96 -1.45 15.50
CA LYS A 105 -10.06 -0.09 16.07
C LYS A 105 -8.98 0.23 17.10
N ARG A 106 -7.97 -0.64 17.28
CA ARG A 106 -6.87 -0.37 18.21
C ARG A 106 -6.01 0.75 17.64
N ALA A 107 -6.40 1.98 17.92
CA ALA A 107 -5.53 3.13 17.81
C ALA A 107 -4.53 3.02 18.97
N ASP A 108 -3.35 2.50 18.69
CA ASP A 108 -2.17 2.64 19.56
C ASP A 108 -1.61 4.07 19.57
N GLY A 109 -2.39 5.04 19.06
CA GLY A 109 -2.05 6.44 18.94
C GLY A 109 -1.46 6.84 17.58
N TYR A 110 -1.04 5.88 16.75
CA TYR A 110 -0.25 6.19 15.54
C TYR A 110 -0.87 5.73 14.22
N SER A 111 -1.66 4.66 14.21
CA SER A 111 -2.34 4.26 12.97
C SER A 111 -3.58 3.40 13.18
N TYR A 112 -4.40 3.38 12.13
CA TYR A 112 -5.67 2.69 12.09
C TYR A 112 -5.61 1.35 11.35
N TYR A 113 -4.60 1.09 10.49
CA TYR A 113 -4.66 0.00 9.50
C TYR A 113 -3.53 -1.03 9.59
N HIS A 114 -2.43 -0.78 10.31
CA HIS A 114 -1.38 -1.81 10.45
C HIS A 114 -1.73 -2.90 11.45
N ALA A 115 -2.58 -2.61 12.45
CA ALA A 115 -3.06 -3.60 13.39
C ALA A 115 -4.07 -4.52 12.69
N LEU A 116 -3.59 -5.62 12.14
CA LEU A 116 -4.44 -6.63 11.52
C LEU A 116 -5.38 -7.27 12.57
N PRO A 117 -6.53 -7.82 12.15
CA PRO A 117 -7.34 -8.70 13.00
C PRO A 117 -6.56 -9.96 13.41
N ASP A 118 -7.16 -10.81 14.24
CA ASP A 118 -6.55 -12.04 14.77
C ASP A 118 -5.82 -12.83 13.68
N GLU A 119 -4.60 -13.29 13.96
CA GLU A 119 -3.75 -13.99 12.98
C GLU A 119 -4.37 -15.29 12.47
N THR A 120 -5.33 -15.86 13.22
CA THR A 120 -6.10 -17.03 12.81
C THR A 120 -7.14 -16.73 11.73
N GLU A 121 -7.42 -15.47 11.42
CA GLU A 121 -8.29 -15.10 10.30
C GLU A 121 -7.61 -15.49 8.98
N LEU A 122 -8.28 -16.34 8.19
CA LEU A 122 -7.75 -16.89 6.93
C LEU A 122 -7.19 -15.83 5.97
N GLY A 123 -7.79 -14.62 5.98
CA GLY A 123 -7.31 -13.50 5.19
C GLY A 123 -5.91 -12.99 5.61
N VAL A 124 -5.62 -12.97 6.91
CA VAL A 124 -4.33 -12.53 7.46
C VAL A 124 -3.25 -13.55 7.15
N ALA A 125 -3.52 -14.85 7.34
CA ALA A 125 -2.60 -15.93 6.97
C ALA A 125 -2.25 -15.89 5.47
N ARG A 126 -3.26 -15.68 4.61
CA ARG A 126 -3.05 -15.51 3.16
C ARG A 126 -2.18 -14.30 2.83
N PHE A 127 -2.41 -13.15 3.48
CA PHE A 127 -1.58 -11.97 3.28
C PHE A 127 -0.12 -12.26 3.62
N LYS A 128 0.15 -12.87 4.77
CA LYS A 128 1.51 -13.23 5.21
C LYS A 128 2.20 -14.19 4.23
N ASP A 129 1.51 -15.25 3.78
CA ASP A 129 2.06 -16.19 2.80
C ASP A 129 2.45 -15.49 1.48
N LEU A 130 1.60 -14.59 0.98
CA LEU A 130 1.91 -13.83 -0.25
C LEU A 130 3.11 -12.90 -0.06
N VAL A 131 3.24 -12.25 1.09
CA VAL A 131 4.40 -11.41 1.42
C VAL A 131 5.69 -12.25 1.41
N GLU A 132 5.67 -13.44 2.00
CA GLU A 132 6.84 -14.32 2.01
C GLU A 132 7.25 -14.77 0.60
N ARG A 133 6.28 -15.05 -0.29
CA ARG A 133 6.56 -15.35 -1.71
C ARG A 133 7.21 -14.16 -2.43
N VAL A 134 6.71 -12.94 -2.20
CA VAL A 134 7.32 -11.72 -2.75
C VAL A 134 8.77 -11.57 -2.28
N ARG A 135 9.03 -11.82 -0.99
CA ARG A 135 10.40 -11.75 -0.43
C ARG A 135 11.31 -12.82 -1.04
N ALA A 136 10.82 -14.06 -1.14
CA ALA A 136 11.57 -15.16 -1.74
C ALA A 136 11.90 -14.91 -3.22
N GLY A 137 10.94 -14.40 -4.00
CA GLY A 137 11.15 -14.10 -5.42
C GLY A 137 12.05 -12.89 -5.70
N ARG A 138 12.26 -12.01 -4.72
CA ARG A 138 13.22 -10.89 -4.82
C ARG A 138 14.64 -11.27 -4.41
N ALA A 139 14.83 -12.41 -3.75
CA ALA A 139 16.12 -12.91 -3.28
C ALA A 139 16.83 -13.85 -4.29
N SER A 140 16.14 -14.19 -5.38
CA SER A 140 16.60 -15.03 -6.50
C SER A 140 16.96 -14.20 -7.71
#